data_AF-A0A944L5C8-F1
#
_entry.id   AF-A0A944L5C8-F1
#
_cell.length_a   1.000
_cell.length_b   1.000
_cell.length_c   1.000
_cell.angle_alpha   90.00
_cell.angle_beta   90.00
_cell.angle_gamma   90.00
#
_symmetry.space_group_name_H-M   'P 1'
#
loop_
_entity.id
_entity.type
_entity.pdbx_description
1 polymer ?
#
loop_
_entity_poly.entity_id
_entity_poly.type
_entity_poly.pdbx_seq_one_letter_code
_entity_poly.pdbx_strand_id
1 'polypeptide(L)'
;MKKLAQPLTAAALFSALALTGCSAPEAASAPSAAAPAGSAAASASPSKSSGPFGEFASAAEACSTISEQATGSSLLPMYVAQGKTAELEQFKADLASTAERAPESVKADFTRLKDTAIAGLGDQTVYSSGKFEQAMAPVTAWLGANCK
;
A
#
# COMPACT_ATOMS: atom_id res chain seq x y z
N MET A 1 -39.52 35.49 32.05
CA MET A 1 -38.54 35.50 33.16
C MET A 1 -37.20 34.99 32.62
N LYS A 2 -36.10 35.71 32.88
CA LYS A 2 -34.73 35.38 32.46
C LYS A 2 -34.14 34.22 33.30
N LYS A 3 -33.37 33.32 32.67
CA LYS A 3 -32.12 32.69 33.21
C LYS A 3 -31.26 32.30 32.00
N LEU A 4 -30.31 33.14 31.57
CA LEU A 4 -28.89 33.21 31.95
C LEU A 4 -28.05 32.02 31.42
N ALA A 5 -27.11 32.38 30.56
CA ALA A 5 -26.05 31.59 29.96
C ALA A 5 -25.00 31.13 31.00
N GLN A 6 -24.27 30.05 30.72
CA GLN A 6 -22.80 30.04 30.84
C GLN A 6 -22.18 28.83 30.09
N PRO A 7 -20.95 28.95 29.53
CA PRO A 7 -20.29 27.95 28.70
C PRO A 7 -19.31 27.07 29.52
N LEU A 8 -18.95 25.90 28.99
CA LEU A 8 -17.83 25.12 29.48
C LEU A 8 -16.73 25.07 28.41
N THR A 9 -15.78 25.97 28.59
CA THR A 9 -14.46 25.98 27.98
C THR A 9 -13.63 24.85 28.60
N ALA A 10 -13.16 23.91 27.78
CA ALA A 10 -12.11 22.97 28.17
C ALA A 10 -11.01 23.00 27.11
N ALA A 11 -9.95 23.73 27.42
CA ALA A 11 -8.72 23.75 26.67
C ALA A 11 -8.00 22.40 26.86
N ALA A 12 -7.65 21.73 25.75
CA ALA A 12 -6.70 20.63 25.74
C ALA A 12 -5.46 21.09 24.97
N LEU A 13 -4.35 21.17 25.68
CA LEU A 13 -3.04 21.60 25.23
C LEU A 13 -2.46 20.55 24.26
N PHE A 14 -2.13 20.97 23.03
CA PHE A 14 -1.32 20.16 22.13
C PHE A 14 0.17 20.39 22.43
N SER A 15 0.81 19.37 22.98
CA SER A 15 2.26 19.30 23.14
C SER A 15 2.92 19.16 21.78
N ALA A 16 3.63 20.20 21.34
CA ALA A 16 4.48 20.14 20.16
C ALA A 16 5.71 19.27 20.45
N LEU A 17 5.86 18.15 19.75
CA LEU A 17 7.10 17.39 19.74
C LEU A 17 8.16 18.18 18.94
N ALA A 18 9.17 18.67 19.65
CA ALA A 18 10.37 19.23 19.04
C ALA A 18 11.22 18.08 18.46
N LEU A 19 11.37 18.05 17.13
CA LEU A 19 12.37 17.22 16.46
C LEU A 19 13.76 17.81 16.72
N THR A 20 14.46 17.28 17.72
CA THR A 20 15.90 17.48 17.88
C THR A 20 16.61 16.79 16.73
N GLY A 21 17.10 17.58 15.78
CA GLY A 21 18.00 17.12 14.72
C GLY A 21 19.26 16.51 15.32
N CYS A 22 19.50 15.24 14.99
CA CYS A 22 20.74 14.55 15.32
C CYS A 22 21.73 14.76 14.17
N SER A 23 22.73 15.60 14.40
CA SER A 23 23.91 15.77 13.56
C SER A 23 24.90 14.61 13.79
N ALA A 24 25.51 14.09 12.73
CA ALA A 24 26.72 13.27 12.78
C ALA A 24 27.47 13.33 11.40
N PRO A 25 28.80 13.11 11.33
CA PRO A 25 29.75 14.06 10.74
C PRO A 25 30.44 13.63 9.42
N GLU A 26 31.31 14.53 8.97
CA GLU A 26 32.20 14.62 7.81
C GLU A 26 32.99 13.39 7.29
N ALA A 27 33.16 13.43 5.96
CA ALA A 27 34.38 13.24 5.15
C ALA A 27 35.04 11.84 4.93
N ALA A 28 34.87 11.37 3.69
CA ALA A 28 35.88 10.99 2.70
C ALA A 28 37.02 9.99 3.04
N SER A 29 37.08 8.90 2.27
CA SER A 29 38.33 8.27 1.82
C SER A 29 38.14 7.64 0.42
N ALA A 30 39.18 7.79 -0.40
CA ALA A 30 39.25 7.58 -1.85
C ALA A 30 39.28 6.08 -2.29
N PRO A 31 39.13 5.77 -3.60
CA PRO A 31 39.01 4.40 -4.10
C PRO A 31 40.38 3.72 -4.29
N SER A 32 40.45 2.42 -4.04
CA SER A 32 41.54 1.56 -4.51
C SER A 32 40.97 0.48 -5.43
N ALA A 33 41.42 0.53 -6.69
CA ALA A 33 41.10 -0.45 -7.71
C ALA A 33 41.95 -1.72 -7.54
N ALA A 34 41.32 -2.89 -7.64
CA ALA A 34 41.97 -4.14 -8.04
C ALA A 34 40.93 -5.03 -8.74
N ALA A 35 41.22 -5.39 -9.99
CA ALA A 35 40.62 -6.50 -10.73
C ALA A 35 41.74 -7.52 -11.02
N PRO A 36 41.51 -8.75 -11.54
CA PRO A 36 40.26 -9.32 -12.06
C PRO A 36 40.01 -10.80 -11.69
N ALA A 37 38.96 -11.37 -12.31
CA ALA A 37 38.74 -12.77 -12.68
C ALA A 37 38.14 -13.73 -11.63
N GLY A 38 36.94 -14.21 -11.97
CA GLY A 38 36.30 -15.35 -11.33
C GLY A 38 34.91 -15.57 -11.94
N SER A 39 34.85 -16.26 -13.08
CA SER A 39 33.59 -16.81 -13.60
C SER A 39 32.98 -17.70 -12.53
N ALA A 40 31.82 -17.32 -12.00
CA ALA A 40 30.97 -18.22 -11.24
C ALA A 40 29.52 -17.91 -11.61
N ALA A 41 28.88 -18.97 -12.10
CA ALA A 41 27.48 -19.18 -12.45
C ALA A 41 26.51 -18.03 -12.13
N ALA A 42 25.64 -17.75 -13.11
CA ALA A 42 24.35 -17.14 -12.85
C ALA A 42 23.65 -17.94 -11.74
N SER A 43 23.77 -17.46 -10.51
CA SER A 43 22.93 -17.91 -9.41
C SER A 43 21.51 -17.64 -9.84
N ALA A 44 20.77 -18.72 -10.09
CA ALA A 44 19.33 -18.67 -10.02
C ALA A 44 19.00 -17.93 -8.73
N SER A 45 18.38 -16.76 -8.85
CA SER A 45 17.90 -16.01 -7.70
C SER A 45 17.16 -16.98 -6.80
N PRO A 46 17.51 -17.11 -5.51
CA PRO A 46 16.69 -17.89 -4.62
C PRO A 46 15.28 -17.32 -4.76
N SER A 47 14.32 -18.16 -5.16
CA SER A 47 12.91 -17.84 -5.01
C SER A 47 12.78 -17.36 -3.58
N LYS A 48 12.61 -16.05 -3.37
CA LYS A 48 12.37 -15.53 -2.04
C LYS A 48 11.17 -16.31 -1.57
N SER A 49 11.38 -17.21 -0.60
CA SER A 49 10.29 -17.84 0.10
C SER A 49 9.69 -16.70 0.91
N SER A 50 8.77 -15.98 0.28
CA SER A 50 8.01 -14.93 0.92
C SER A 50 7.38 -15.55 2.16
N GLY A 51 7.53 -14.89 3.31
CA GLY A 51 7.02 -15.41 4.58
C GLY A 51 5.49 -15.55 4.56
N PRO A 52 4.85 -15.91 5.68
CA PRO A 52 3.38 -15.98 5.77
C PRO A 52 2.68 -14.65 5.43
N PHE A 53 3.43 -13.54 5.40
CA PHE A 53 2.96 -12.20 5.05
C PHE A 53 3.49 -11.73 3.69
N GLY A 54 3.90 -12.64 2.79
CA GLY A 54 4.45 -12.24 1.49
C GLY A 54 5.79 -11.53 1.63
N GLU A 55 5.99 -10.46 0.86
CA GLU A 55 7.19 -9.61 0.85
C GLU A 55 7.05 -8.38 1.77
N PHE A 56 6.11 -8.41 2.71
CA PHE A 56 5.93 -7.38 3.75
C PHE A 56 6.78 -7.70 4.99
N ALA A 57 7.30 -6.67 5.67
CA ALA A 57 8.18 -6.88 6.83
C ALA A 57 7.43 -7.38 8.06
N SER A 58 6.11 -7.21 8.10
CA SER A 58 5.26 -7.65 9.22
C SER A 58 3.82 -7.94 8.78
N ALA A 59 3.09 -8.64 9.65
CA ALA A 59 1.64 -8.82 9.51
C ALA A 59 0.90 -7.48 9.45
N ALA A 60 1.29 -6.53 10.31
CA ALA A 60 0.67 -5.22 10.38
C ALA A 60 0.84 -4.45 9.06
N GLU A 61 2.04 -4.48 8.47
CA GLU A 61 2.32 -3.86 7.17
C GLU A 61 1.52 -4.53 6.05
N ALA A 62 1.49 -5.87 6.00
CA ALA A 62 0.70 -6.58 5.00
C ALA A 62 -0.79 -6.21 5.10
N CYS A 63 -1.33 -6.23 6.32
CA CYS A 63 -2.72 -5.91 6.58
C CYS A 63 -3.07 -4.46 6.22
N SER A 64 -2.26 -3.48 6.65
CA SER A 64 -2.50 -2.08 6.32
C SER A 64 -2.43 -1.87 4.81
N THR A 65 -1.35 -2.30 4.14
CA THR A 65 -1.16 -2.05 2.71
C THR A 65 -2.22 -2.75 1.86
N ILE A 66 -2.53 -4.04 2.13
CA ILE A 66 -3.56 -4.76 1.37
C ILE A 66 -4.93 -4.11 1.59
N SER A 67 -5.27 -3.69 2.82
CA SER A 67 -6.55 -3.03 3.10
C SER A 67 -6.67 -1.67 2.42
N GLU A 68 -5.61 -0.87 2.45
CA GLU A 68 -5.55 0.46 1.84
C GLU A 68 -5.69 0.37 0.33
N GLN A 69 -4.94 -0.54 -0.30
CA GLN A 69 -4.93 -0.68 -1.75
C GLN A 69 -6.22 -1.34 -2.25
N ALA A 70 -6.74 -2.35 -1.55
CA ALA A 70 -8.04 -2.93 -1.87
C ALA A 70 -9.15 -1.88 -1.80
N THR A 71 -9.21 -1.12 -0.70
CA THR A 71 -10.26 -0.10 -0.51
C THR A 71 -10.09 1.06 -1.49
N GLY A 72 -8.86 1.54 -1.68
CA GLY A 72 -8.54 2.64 -2.59
C GLY A 72 -8.83 2.30 -4.06
N SER A 73 -8.81 1.03 -4.45
CA SER A 73 -9.17 0.60 -5.80
C SER A 73 -10.62 0.92 -6.19
N SER A 74 -11.50 1.13 -5.21
CA SER A 74 -12.87 1.61 -5.45
C SER A 74 -12.94 3.07 -5.89
N LEU A 75 -11.87 3.85 -5.65
CA LEU A 75 -11.78 5.27 -5.98
C LEU A 75 -11.20 5.52 -7.39
N LEU A 76 -10.71 4.48 -8.06
CA LEU A 76 -10.15 4.55 -9.41
C LEU A 76 -11.06 5.29 -10.43
N PRO A 77 -12.38 5.04 -10.50
CA PRO A 77 -13.27 5.80 -11.38
C PRO A 77 -13.31 7.30 -11.05
N MET A 78 -13.14 7.68 -9.78
CA MET A 78 -13.12 9.07 -9.37
C MET A 78 -11.82 9.78 -9.77
N TYR A 79 -10.67 9.11 -9.73
CA TYR A 79 -9.42 9.69 -10.26
C TYR A 79 -9.54 10.02 -11.75
N VAL A 80 -10.16 9.13 -12.54
CA VAL A 80 -10.46 9.37 -13.95
C VAL A 80 -11.41 10.56 -14.12
N ALA A 81 -12.52 10.57 -13.37
CA ALA A 81 -13.52 11.64 -13.45
C ALA A 81 -12.95 13.02 -13.06
N GLN A 82 -11.98 13.07 -12.14
CA GLN A 82 -11.30 14.29 -11.71
C GLN A 82 -10.12 14.69 -12.60
N GLY A 83 -9.77 13.91 -13.62
CA GLY A 83 -8.61 14.16 -14.48
C GLY A 83 -7.26 14.04 -13.77
N LYS A 84 -7.20 13.33 -12.63
CA LYS A 84 -6.00 13.12 -11.82
C LYS A 84 -5.14 11.99 -12.38
N THR A 85 -4.57 12.23 -13.56
CA THR A 85 -3.86 11.19 -14.32
C THR A 85 -2.58 10.72 -13.64
N ALA A 86 -1.83 11.61 -12.99
CA ALA A 86 -0.59 11.24 -12.29
C ALA A 86 -0.88 10.34 -11.09
N GLU A 87 -1.85 10.73 -10.25
CA GLU A 87 -2.26 9.96 -9.08
C GLU A 87 -2.91 8.63 -9.48
N LEU A 88 -3.66 8.61 -10.58
CA LEU A 88 -4.23 7.38 -11.14
C LEU A 88 -3.13 6.38 -11.53
N GLU A 89 -2.12 6.82 -12.29
CA GLU A 89 -1.05 5.93 -12.72
C GLU A 89 -0.18 5.48 -11.55
N GLN A 90 0.08 6.37 -10.58
CA GLN A 90 0.74 5.99 -9.33
C GLN A 90 -0.06 4.92 -8.57
N PHE A 91 -1.36 5.13 -8.38
CA PHE A 91 -2.19 4.17 -7.66
C PHE A 91 -2.25 2.82 -8.36
N LYS A 92 -2.29 2.80 -9.71
CA LYS A 92 -2.21 1.55 -10.49
C LYS A 92 -0.88 0.82 -10.28
N ALA A 93 0.22 1.56 -10.22
CA ALA A 93 1.54 0.98 -9.95
C ALA A 93 1.64 0.42 -8.52
N ASP A 94 1.11 1.14 -7.53
CA ASP A 94 1.08 0.70 -6.13
C ASP A 94 0.20 -0.55 -5.95
N LEU A 95 -0.95 -0.60 -6.64
CA LEU A 95 -1.81 -1.77 -6.71
C LEU A 95 -1.08 -2.98 -7.32
N ALA A 96 -0.35 -2.78 -8.41
CA ALA A 96 0.43 -3.84 -9.06
C ALA A 96 1.55 -4.37 -8.14
N SER A 97 2.33 -3.45 -7.54
CA SER A 97 3.37 -3.78 -6.58
C SER A 97 2.82 -4.56 -5.37
N THR A 98 1.66 -4.14 -4.85
CA THR A 98 0.99 -4.84 -3.75
C THR A 98 0.56 -6.25 -4.15
N ALA A 99 0.04 -6.44 -5.37
CA ALA A 99 -0.33 -7.76 -5.87
C ALA A 99 0.88 -8.71 -5.97
N GLU A 100 2.05 -8.21 -6.38
CA GLU A 100 3.28 -9.00 -6.45
C GLU A 100 3.81 -9.39 -5.06
N ARG A 101 3.72 -8.45 -4.10
CA ARG A 101 4.19 -8.60 -2.72
C ARG A 101 3.23 -9.35 -1.81
N ALA A 102 1.96 -9.51 -2.23
CA ALA A 102 0.91 -10.12 -1.43
C ALA A 102 1.30 -11.53 -0.93
N PRO A 103 0.83 -11.95 0.26
CA PRO A 103 0.95 -13.32 0.72
C PRO A 103 0.35 -14.30 -0.29
N GLU A 104 0.97 -15.46 -0.47
CA GLU A 104 0.49 -16.49 -1.42
C GLU A 104 -0.99 -16.86 -1.20
N SER A 105 -1.46 -16.82 0.05
CA SER A 105 -2.86 -17.13 0.41
C SER A 105 -3.90 -16.14 -0.08
N VAL A 106 -3.51 -14.93 -0.51
CA VAL A 106 -4.42 -13.90 -1.07
C VAL A 106 -3.94 -13.33 -2.40
N LYS A 107 -2.72 -13.66 -2.84
CA LYS A 107 -2.08 -13.10 -4.04
C LYS A 107 -2.96 -13.22 -5.30
N ALA A 108 -3.54 -14.39 -5.53
CA ALA A 108 -4.41 -14.60 -6.69
C ALA A 108 -5.68 -13.73 -6.63
N ASP A 109 -6.32 -13.66 -5.47
CA ASP A 109 -7.53 -12.87 -5.26
C ASP A 109 -7.25 -11.36 -5.36
N PHE A 110 -6.16 -10.90 -4.78
CA PHE A 110 -5.75 -9.50 -4.88
C PHE A 110 -5.34 -9.12 -6.31
N THR A 111 -4.66 -10.03 -7.03
CA THR A 111 -4.35 -9.83 -8.45
C THR A 111 -5.63 -9.70 -9.28
N ARG A 112 -6.63 -10.55 -9.02
CA ARG A 112 -7.94 -10.46 -9.67
C ARG A 112 -8.65 -9.15 -9.36
N LEU A 113 -8.60 -8.68 -8.11
CA LEU A 113 -9.14 -7.37 -7.70
C LEU A 113 -8.47 -6.24 -8.49
N LYS A 114 -7.13 -6.19 -8.51
CA LYS A 114 -6.35 -5.22 -9.28
C LYS A 114 -6.75 -5.21 -10.75
N ASP A 115 -6.74 -6.37 -11.41
CA ASP A 115 -7.05 -6.46 -12.84
C ASP A 115 -8.49 -6.02 -13.13
N THR A 116 -9.44 -6.40 -12.26
CA THR A 116 -10.85 -5.99 -12.35
C THR A 116 -10.98 -4.48 -12.20
N ALA A 117 -10.33 -3.89 -11.19
CA ALA A 117 -10.39 -2.45 -10.93
C ALA A 117 -9.80 -1.64 -12.10
N ILE A 118 -8.66 -2.07 -12.64
CA ILE A 118 -8.02 -1.43 -13.79
C ILE A 118 -8.86 -1.57 -15.06
N ALA A 119 -9.42 -2.77 -15.33
CA ALA A 119 -10.32 -2.97 -16.45
C ALA A 119 -11.56 -2.07 -16.35
N GLY A 120 -12.06 -1.84 -15.13
CA GLY A 120 -13.20 -0.97 -14.86
C GLY A 120 -12.98 0.51 -15.21
N LEU A 121 -11.73 0.94 -15.39
CA LEU A 121 -11.43 2.29 -15.90
C LEU A 121 -11.87 2.47 -17.36
N GLY A 122 -11.77 1.41 -18.17
CA GLY A 122 -12.22 1.38 -19.56
C GLY A 122 -13.62 0.80 -19.76
N ASP A 123 -14.08 -0.03 -18.82
CA ASP A 123 -15.42 -0.63 -18.81
C ASP A 123 -16.15 -0.31 -17.49
N GLN A 124 -16.89 0.80 -17.47
CA GLN A 124 -17.62 1.22 -16.27
C GLN A 124 -18.68 0.21 -15.82
N THR A 125 -19.07 -0.77 -16.65
CA THR A 125 -19.99 -1.82 -16.21
C THR A 125 -19.38 -2.68 -15.11
N VAL A 126 -18.05 -2.74 -14.98
CA VAL A 126 -17.38 -3.48 -13.91
C VAL A 126 -17.81 -2.99 -12.52
N TYR A 127 -17.93 -1.68 -12.33
CA TYR A 127 -18.30 -1.07 -11.05
C TYR A 127 -19.82 -1.03 -10.83
N SER A 128 -20.63 -1.05 -11.88
CA SER A 128 -22.10 -1.03 -11.74
C SER A 128 -22.76 -2.42 -11.74
N SER A 129 -22.07 -3.46 -12.22
CA SER A 129 -22.61 -4.82 -12.34
C SER A 129 -22.31 -5.74 -11.14
N GLY A 130 -21.63 -5.25 -10.11
CA GLY A 130 -21.22 -6.08 -8.97
C GLY A 130 -19.93 -6.87 -9.20
N LYS A 131 -19.27 -6.75 -10.37
CA LYS A 131 -18.04 -7.51 -10.68
C LYS A 131 -16.88 -7.08 -9.79
N PHE A 132 -16.74 -5.78 -9.52
CA PHE A 132 -15.73 -5.25 -8.62
C PHE A 132 -15.93 -5.79 -7.19
N GLU A 133 -17.16 -5.77 -6.68
CA GLU A 133 -17.52 -6.28 -5.36
C GLU A 133 -17.24 -7.78 -5.24
N GLN A 134 -17.53 -8.56 -6.28
CA GLN A 134 -17.20 -9.99 -6.33
C GLN A 134 -15.69 -10.26 -6.31
N ALA A 135 -14.89 -9.40 -6.95
CA ALA A 135 -13.44 -9.50 -6.92
C ALA A 135 -12.86 -9.06 -5.57
N MET A 136 -13.51 -8.11 -4.89
CA MET A 136 -13.13 -7.63 -3.56
C MET A 136 -13.46 -8.62 -2.45
N ALA A 137 -14.58 -9.34 -2.55
CA ALA A 137 -15.06 -10.24 -1.51
C ALA A 137 -14.01 -11.23 -0.94
N PRO A 138 -13.23 -11.98 -1.74
CA PRO A 138 -12.22 -12.88 -1.20
C PRO A 138 -11.07 -12.15 -0.49
N VAL A 139 -10.70 -10.96 -0.97
CA VAL A 139 -9.69 -10.11 -0.31
C VAL A 139 -10.21 -9.62 1.05
N THR A 140 -11.47 -9.17 1.12
CA THR A 140 -12.10 -8.76 2.38
C THR A 140 -12.21 -9.92 3.37
N ALA A 141 -12.57 -11.12 2.89
CA ALA A 141 -12.62 -12.32 3.72
C ALA A 141 -11.24 -12.68 4.28
N TRP A 142 -10.20 -12.60 3.44
CA TRP A 142 -8.83 -12.82 3.89
C TRP A 142 -8.39 -11.78 4.93
N LEU A 143 -8.68 -10.49 4.71
CA LEU A 143 -8.39 -9.44 5.68
C LEU A 143 -9.09 -9.71 7.02
N GLY A 144 -10.38 -10.07 7.02
CA GLY A 144 -11.11 -10.37 8.25
C GLY A 144 -10.59 -11.60 9.02
N ALA A 145 -10.03 -12.58 8.31
CA ALA A 145 -9.44 -13.76 8.95
C ALA A 145 -8.03 -13.50 9.52
N ASN A 146 -7.23 -12.68 8.84
CA ASN A 146 -5.79 -12.54 9.10
C ASN A 146 -5.38 -11.22 9.79
N CYS A 147 -6.20 -10.17 9.69
CA CYS A 147 -5.91 -8.84 10.20
C CYS A 147 -6.83 -8.51 11.38
N LYS A 148 -6.25 -8.43 12.58
CA LYS A 148 -6.95 -8.13 13.84
C LYS A 148 -6.35 -6.92 14.53
#